data_AF-A0A3A8GQ31-F1
#
_entry.id   AF-A0A3A8GQ31-F1
#
_cell.length_a   1.000
_cell.length_b   1.000
_cell.length_c   1.000
_cell.angle_alpha   90.00
_cell.angle_beta   90.00
_cell.angle_gamma   90.00
#
_symmetry.space_group_name_H-M   'P 1'
#
loop_
_entity.id
_entity.type
_entity.pdbx_description
1 polymer ?
#
loop_
_entity_poly.entity_id
_entity_poly.type
_entity_poly.pdbx_seq_one_letter_code
_entity_poly.pdbx_strand_id
1 'polypeptide(L)'
;MRAFERSPVATRAHREFVRSSHCRTELREALQKKVRELVARVEEREGRLKRIREEYQINAERLAALVIQYQNRDSNFVSYQSQNGASQTSIVPAGVIANLISESEMIDSERGQIRKVELVLRNLPDADLYHEPRTGAVRSRQPLHQLTDDELEYLGF
;
A
#
# COMPACT_ATOMS: atom_id res chain seq x y z
N MET A 1 -11.27 -55.01 31.74
CA MET A 1 -11.31 -54.39 30.41
C MET A 1 -10.87 -52.94 30.54
N ARG A 2 -9.78 -52.55 29.88
CA ARG A 2 -9.29 -51.16 29.79
C ARG A 2 -10.05 -50.45 28.67
N ALA A 3 -10.54 -49.24 28.93
CA ALA A 3 -10.90 -48.26 27.91
C ALA A 3 -10.07 -47.01 28.23
N PHE A 4 -8.90 -46.83 27.63
CA PHE A 4 -8.65 -46.13 26.37
C PHE A 4 -9.24 -44.72 26.32
N GLU A 5 -8.33 -43.79 26.57
CA GLU A 5 -8.27 -42.36 26.23
C GLU A 5 -9.19 -41.90 25.09
N ARG A 6 -9.76 -40.70 25.28
CA ARG A 6 -9.63 -39.57 24.36
C ARG A 6 -10.14 -38.27 25.01
N SER A 7 -9.20 -37.42 25.39
CA SER A 7 -9.37 -35.97 25.36
C SER A 7 -9.69 -35.54 23.92
N PRO A 8 -10.51 -34.49 23.72
CA PRO A 8 -9.88 -33.32 23.13
C PRO A 8 -10.36 -32.00 23.74
N VAL A 9 -9.37 -31.24 24.20
CA VAL A 9 -9.33 -29.78 24.14
C VAL A 9 -9.61 -29.34 22.70
N ALA A 10 -10.75 -28.68 22.47
CA ALA A 10 -10.98 -27.85 21.29
C ALA A 10 -12.15 -26.90 21.55
N THR A 11 -12.00 -26.01 22.54
CA THR A 11 -12.83 -24.79 22.61
C THR A 11 -12.37 -23.88 21.48
N ARG A 12 -12.86 -24.19 20.27
CA ARG A 12 -12.67 -23.37 19.07
C ARG A 12 -13.36 -22.04 19.36
N ALA A 13 -12.56 -20.99 19.53
CA ALA A 13 -13.03 -19.62 19.57
C ALA A 13 -13.83 -19.35 18.27
N HIS A 14 -15.16 -19.42 18.36
CA HIS A 14 -16.04 -18.70 17.45
C HIS A 14 -15.90 -17.22 17.80
N ARG A 15 -14.83 -16.59 17.27
CA ARG A 15 -14.84 -15.15 17.08
C ARG A 15 -15.83 -14.92 15.95
N GLU A 16 -17.04 -14.50 16.30
CA GLU A 16 -18.02 -14.02 15.33
C GLU A 16 -17.33 -12.96 14.48
N PHE A 17 -17.02 -13.32 13.23
CA PHE A 17 -16.59 -12.36 12.22
C PHE A 17 -17.81 -11.50 11.96
N VAL A 18 -17.85 -10.30 12.53
CA VAL A 18 -18.93 -9.34 12.30
C VAL A 18 -18.76 -8.83 10.87
N ARG A 19 -19.32 -9.55 9.90
CA ARG A 19 -19.29 -9.15 8.49
C ARG A 19 -20.28 -8.00 8.30
N SER A 20 -19.78 -6.78 8.17
CA SER A 20 -20.61 -5.66 7.76
C SER A 20 -20.85 -5.74 6.25
N SER A 21 -22.11 -5.54 5.86
CA SER A 21 -22.52 -5.56 4.46
C SER A 21 -22.67 -4.13 3.99
N HIS A 22 -21.86 -3.72 3.01
CA HIS A 22 -21.86 -2.37 2.46
C HIS A 22 -22.42 -2.37 1.04
N CYS A 23 -23.17 -1.32 0.72
CA CYS A 23 -23.74 -1.14 -0.61
C CYS A 23 -22.66 -0.65 -1.58
N ARG A 24 -22.83 -0.94 -2.87
CA ARG A 24 -21.91 -0.54 -3.94
C ARG A 24 -21.52 0.95 -3.91
N THR A 25 -22.47 1.84 -3.65
CA THR A 25 -22.23 3.29 -3.63
C THR A 25 -21.27 3.67 -2.50
N GLU A 26 -21.53 3.20 -1.28
CA GLU A 26 -20.69 3.43 -0.10
C GLU A 26 -19.27 2.87 -0.32
N LEU A 27 -19.18 1.64 -0.84
CA LEU A 27 -17.90 1.01 -1.12
C LEU A 27 -17.11 1.77 -2.21
N ARG A 28 -17.78 2.21 -3.28
CA ARG A 28 -17.14 2.99 -4.33
C ARG A 28 -16.63 4.33 -3.82
N GLU A 29 -17.43 5.03 -3.01
CA GLU A 29 -17.03 6.31 -2.42
C GLU A 29 -15.84 6.14 -1.48
N ALA A 30 -15.84 5.10 -0.64
CA ALA A 30 -14.73 4.80 0.26
C ALA A 30 -13.44 4.45 -0.51
N LEU A 31 -13.54 3.61 -1.54
CA LEU A 31 -12.40 3.27 -2.41
C LEU A 31 -11.86 4.51 -3.16
N GLN A 32 -12.73 5.36 -3.70
CA GLN A 32 -12.34 6.61 -4.37
C GLN A 32 -11.70 7.62 -3.41
N LYS A 33 -12.22 7.73 -2.18
CA LYS A 33 -11.60 8.50 -1.11
C LYS A 33 -10.20 7.97 -0.82
N LYS A 34 -10.04 6.65 -0.67
CA LYS A 34 -8.74 6.02 -0.41
C LYS A 34 -7.72 6.28 -1.51
N VAL A 35 -8.12 6.20 -2.78
CA VAL A 35 -7.23 6.55 -3.91
C VAL A 35 -6.75 8.00 -3.80
N ARG A 36 -7.66 8.95 -3.54
CA ARG A 36 -7.30 10.37 -3.39
C ARG A 36 -6.31 10.60 -2.24
N GLU A 37 -6.52 9.92 -1.11
CA GLU A 37 -5.61 10.00 0.04
C GLU A 37 -4.21 9.47 -0.30
N LEU A 38 -4.13 8.32 -0.99
CA LEU A 38 -2.86 7.73 -1.40
C LEU A 38 -2.13 8.61 -2.43
N VAL A 39 -2.86 9.18 -3.40
CA VAL A 39 -2.28 10.11 -4.39
C VAL A 39 -1.71 11.34 -3.68
N ALA A 40 -2.46 11.94 -2.75
CA ALA A 40 -1.98 13.10 -2.00
C ALA A 40 -0.71 12.78 -1.18
N ARG A 41 -0.62 11.60 -0.58
CA ARG A 41 0.59 11.15 0.14
C ARG A 41 1.79 10.99 -0.80
N VAL A 42 1.58 10.39 -1.97
CA VAL A 42 2.62 10.24 -3.00
C VAL A 42 3.12 11.61 -3.44
N GLU A 43 2.23 12.56 -3.74
CA GLU A 43 2.60 13.92 -4.13
C GLU A 43 3.41 14.64 -3.03
N GLU A 44 3.02 14.48 -1.76
CA GLU A 44 3.76 15.05 -0.63
C GLU A 44 5.18 14.47 -0.53
N ARG A 45 5.32 13.14 -0.67
CA ARG A 45 6.61 12.44 -0.67
C ARG A 45 7.49 12.85 -1.83
N GLU A 46 6.95 12.92 -3.03
CA GLU A 46 7.65 13.41 -4.22
C GLU A 46 8.13 14.86 -4.03
N GLY A 47 7.30 15.70 -3.42
CA GLY A 47 7.66 17.05 -3.03
C GLY A 47 8.79 17.12 -2.00
N ARG A 48 8.84 16.20 -1.03
CA ARG A 48 9.98 16.07 -0.09
C ARG A 48 11.25 15.62 -0.80
N LEU A 49 11.17 14.59 -1.64
CA LEU A 49 12.30 14.11 -2.44
C LEU A 49 12.88 15.21 -3.32
N LYS A 50 12.02 15.97 -4.01
CA LYS A 50 12.46 17.07 -4.87
C LYS A 50 13.22 18.13 -4.08
N ARG A 51 12.71 18.55 -2.91
CA ARG A 51 13.38 19.51 -2.03
C ARG A 51 14.76 19.03 -1.58
N ILE A 52 14.87 17.77 -1.13
CA ILE A 52 16.16 17.19 -0.72
C ILE A 52 17.15 17.16 -1.90
N ARG A 53 16.66 16.78 -3.09
CA ARG A 53 17.52 16.75 -4.29
C ARG A 53 18.01 18.14 -4.69
N GLU A 54 17.17 19.17 -4.58
CA GLU A 54 17.54 20.55 -4.84
C GLU A 54 18.55 21.08 -3.81
N GLU A 55 18.30 20.85 -2.52
CA GLU A 55 19.16 21.28 -1.40
C GLU A 55 20.58 20.73 -1.54
N TYR A 56 20.71 19.45 -1.87
CA TYR A 56 22.01 18.79 -1.99
C TYR A 56 22.57 18.79 -3.42
N GLN A 57 21.88 19.39 -4.38
CA GLN A 57 22.25 19.40 -5.81
C GLN A 57 22.44 17.98 -6.39
N ILE A 58 21.52 17.07 -6.06
CA ILE A 58 21.58 15.65 -6.45
C ILE A 58 20.88 15.44 -7.79
N ASN A 59 21.68 15.47 -8.86
CA ASN A 59 21.28 15.09 -10.21
C ASN A 59 21.05 13.57 -10.32
N ALA A 60 20.36 13.11 -11.37
CA ALA A 60 20.02 11.69 -11.55
C ALA A 60 21.25 10.77 -11.58
N GLU A 61 22.30 11.17 -12.30
CA GLU A 61 23.58 10.43 -12.37
C GLU A 61 24.27 10.36 -10.99
N ARG A 62 24.23 11.48 -10.25
CA ARG A 62 24.80 11.57 -8.90
C ARG A 62 24.03 10.71 -7.92
N LEU A 63 22.70 10.65 -8.02
CA LEU A 63 21.87 9.76 -7.21
C LEU A 63 22.26 8.30 -7.45
N ALA A 64 22.37 7.88 -8.70
CA ALA A 64 22.76 6.52 -9.04
C ALA A 64 24.12 6.14 -8.46
N ALA A 65 25.12 7.03 -8.58
CA ALA A 65 26.44 6.82 -7.98
C ALA A 65 26.39 6.71 -6.45
N LEU A 66 25.60 7.56 -5.79
CA LEU A 66 25.44 7.55 -4.32
C LEU A 66 24.71 6.29 -3.84
N VAL A 67 23.70 5.81 -4.56
CA VAL A 67 22.99 4.57 -4.24
C VAL A 67 23.90 3.35 -4.38
N ILE A 68 24.70 3.28 -5.46
CA ILE A 68 25.69 2.19 -5.65
C ILE A 68 26.74 2.22 -4.52
N GLN A 69 27.21 3.41 -4.12
CA GLN A 69 28.14 3.56 -3.01
C GLN A 69 27.51 3.19 -1.65
N TYR A 70 26.21 3.42 -1.47
CA TYR A 70 25.46 3.05 -0.27
C TYR A 70 25.25 1.54 -0.17
N GLN A 71 24.90 0.88 -1.28
CA GLN A 71 24.68 -0.58 -1.31
C GLN A 71 25.97 -1.40 -1.17
N ASN A 72 27.10 -0.89 -1.70
CA ASN A 72 28.38 -1.61 -1.70
C ASN A 72 29.19 -1.46 -0.41
N ARG A 73 28.73 -0.69 0.58
CA ARG A 73 29.50 -0.44 1.82
C ARG A 73 28.68 -0.75 3.06
N ASP A 74 29.19 -1.70 3.85
CA ASP A 74 28.73 -1.96 5.21
C ASP A 74 28.90 -0.71 6.10
N SER A 75 27.79 0.01 6.24
CA SER A 75 27.30 0.76 7.42
C SER A 75 28.15 1.81 8.17
N ASN A 76 29.45 2.04 7.88
CA ASN A 76 30.31 2.87 8.76
C ASN A 76 30.78 4.23 8.22
N PHE A 77 30.13 4.84 7.22
CA PHE A 77 30.56 6.13 6.68
C PHE A 77 29.57 7.28 6.92
N VAL A 78 30.06 8.39 7.49
CA VAL A 78 29.27 9.56 7.91
C VAL A 78 28.90 10.47 6.72
N SER A 79 29.67 10.45 5.62
CA SER A 79 29.42 11.33 4.47
C SER A 79 30.05 10.88 3.14
N TYR A 80 29.41 11.15 2.00
CA TYR A 80 29.92 10.79 0.68
C TYR A 80 30.60 11.98 -0.02
N GLN A 81 31.85 11.80 -0.44
CA GLN A 81 32.63 12.75 -1.23
C GLN A 81 32.84 12.23 -2.67
N SER A 82 32.65 13.10 -3.65
CA SER A 82 32.98 12.82 -5.06
C SER A 82 34.47 12.57 -5.23
N GLN A 83 34.85 11.41 -5.78
CA GLN A 83 36.23 11.10 -6.15
C GLN A 83 36.55 11.41 -7.62
N ASN A 84 35.64 12.05 -8.36
CA ASN A 84 35.87 12.48 -9.75
C ASN A 84 35.83 14.01 -9.81
N GLY A 85 37.02 14.60 -10.02
CA GLY A 85 37.25 16.03 -9.96
C GLY A 85 36.47 16.82 -11.02
N ALA A 86 35.59 17.70 -10.57
CA ALA A 86 35.41 19.08 -11.04
C ALA A 86 34.23 19.70 -10.29
N SER A 87 34.52 20.77 -9.53
CA SER A 87 33.63 21.81 -9.00
C SER A 87 32.42 21.41 -8.13
N GLN A 88 32.49 21.88 -6.88
CA GLN A 88 31.46 21.92 -5.84
C GLN A 88 31.16 20.59 -5.13
N THR A 89 32.01 20.31 -4.14
CA THR A 89 31.85 19.25 -3.14
C THR A 89 30.67 19.55 -2.19
N SER A 90 29.45 19.39 -2.68
CA SER A 90 28.31 19.18 -1.78
C SER A 90 28.51 17.80 -1.13
N ILE A 91 28.84 17.80 0.15
CA ILE A 91 28.99 16.57 0.93
C ILE A 91 27.58 16.08 1.27
N VAL A 92 27.17 14.92 0.77
CA VAL A 92 25.86 14.34 1.08
C VAL A 92 26.00 13.38 2.26
N PRO A 93 25.31 13.64 3.39
CA PRO A 93 25.31 12.72 4.53
C PRO A 93 24.68 11.37 4.16
N ALA A 94 25.17 10.28 4.75
CA ALA A 94 24.63 8.95 4.48
C ALA A 94 23.15 8.80 4.86
N GLY A 95 22.72 9.48 5.94
CA GLY A 95 21.32 9.52 6.35
C GLY A 95 20.39 10.14 5.31
N VAL A 96 20.87 11.08 4.50
CA VAL A 96 20.08 11.69 3.42
C VAL A 96 19.83 10.67 2.31
N ILE A 97 20.84 9.87 1.95
CA ILE A 97 20.69 8.82 0.92
C ILE A 97 19.76 7.71 1.40
N ALA A 98 19.90 7.28 2.66
CA ALA A 98 18.99 6.33 3.27
C ALA A 98 17.53 6.84 3.23
N ASN A 99 17.32 8.12 3.54
CA ASN A 99 16.00 8.74 3.47
C ASN A 99 15.46 8.80 2.03
N LEU A 100 16.29 9.15 1.04
CA LEU A 100 15.88 9.18 -0.38
C LEU A 100 15.45 7.80 -0.89
N ILE A 101 16.19 6.75 -0.51
CA ILE A 101 15.86 5.37 -0.87
C ILE A 101 14.55 4.96 -0.20
N SER A 102 14.43 5.16 1.12
CA SER A 102 13.23 4.79 1.87
C SER A 102 11.98 5.50 1.37
N GLU A 103 12.07 6.80 1.07
CA GLU A 103 10.94 7.57 0.52
C GLU A 103 10.54 7.05 -0.87
N SER A 104 11.51 6.65 -1.70
CA SER A 104 11.26 6.08 -3.03
C SER A 104 10.56 4.71 -2.94
N GLU A 105 10.99 3.85 -2.02
CA GLU A 105 10.34 2.55 -1.75
C GLU A 105 8.90 2.74 -1.23
N MET A 106 8.68 3.73 -0.36
CA MET A 106 7.35 4.07 0.14
C MET A 106 6.43 4.57 -1.00
N ILE A 107 6.93 5.43 -1.89
CA ILE A 107 6.20 5.90 -3.07
C ILE A 107 5.81 4.71 -3.97
N ASP A 108 6.73 3.79 -4.24
CA ASP A 108 6.46 2.64 -5.10
C ASP A 108 5.41 1.69 -4.49
N SER A 109 5.47 1.49 -3.17
CA SER A 109 4.46 0.74 -2.42
C SER A 109 3.09 1.43 -2.49
N GLU A 110 3.00 2.73 -2.24
CA GLU A 110 1.75 3.51 -2.29
C GLU A 110 1.16 3.52 -3.71
N ARG A 111 1.98 3.70 -4.76
CA ARG A 111 1.57 3.56 -6.16
C ARG A 111 1.07 2.14 -6.47
N GLY A 112 1.69 1.12 -5.88
CA GLY A 112 1.22 -0.27 -5.97
C GLY A 112 -0.16 -0.45 -5.36
N GLN A 113 -0.43 0.18 -4.22
CA GLN A 113 -1.74 0.18 -3.57
C GLN A 113 -2.79 0.90 -4.41
N ILE A 114 -2.47 2.08 -4.96
CA ILE A 114 -3.36 2.83 -5.87
C ILE A 114 -3.82 1.93 -7.02
N ARG A 115 -2.88 1.30 -7.75
CA ARG A 115 -3.21 0.40 -8.87
C ARG A 115 -4.14 -0.75 -8.47
N LYS A 116 -3.94 -1.33 -7.29
CA LYS A 116 -4.80 -2.40 -6.77
C LYS A 116 -6.21 -1.89 -6.49
N VAL A 117 -6.34 -0.75 -5.81
CA VAL A 117 -7.64 -0.15 -5.48
C VAL A 117 -8.40 0.28 -6.74
N GLU A 118 -7.72 0.86 -7.72
CA GLU A 118 -8.30 1.21 -9.02
C GLU A 118 -8.80 -0.01 -9.78
N LEU A 119 -8.08 -1.13 -9.72
CA LEU A 119 -8.50 -2.37 -10.35
C LEU A 119 -9.76 -2.95 -9.68
N VAL A 120 -9.86 -2.85 -8.35
CA VAL A 120 -11.09 -3.21 -7.62
C VAL A 120 -12.24 -2.30 -8.02
N LEU A 121 -12.02 -0.97 -8.06
CA LEU A 121 -13.02 0.00 -8.49
C LEU A 121 -13.54 -0.28 -9.91
N ARG A 122 -12.66 -0.62 -10.84
CA ARG A 122 -13.00 -0.95 -12.23
C ARG A 122 -13.82 -2.23 -12.34
N ASN A 123 -13.49 -3.23 -11.52
CA ASN A 123 -14.11 -4.55 -11.60
C ASN A 123 -15.30 -4.71 -10.63
N LEU A 124 -15.70 -3.65 -9.92
CA LEU A 124 -16.82 -3.70 -8.98
C LEU A 124 -18.14 -3.88 -9.75
N PRO A 125 -18.86 -5.00 -9.58
CA PRO A 125 -20.04 -5.31 -10.38
C PRO A 125 -21.18 -4.32 -10.12
N ASP A 126 -21.91 -3.99 -11.18
CA ASP A 126 -22.96 -2.99 -11.12
C ASP A 126 -24.28 -3.52 -10.57
N ALA A 127 -24.56 -4.78 -10.86
CA ALA A 127 -25.75 -5.51 -10.49
C ALA A 127 -25.45 -7.00 -10.46
N ASP A 128 -26.08 -7.70 -9.52
CA ASP A 128 -26.12 -9.16 -9.49
C ASP A 128 -27.39 -9.66 -10.18
N LEU A 129 -27.22 -10.63 -11.07
CA LEU A 129 -28.34 -11.34 -11.68
C LEU A 129 -28.78 -12.49 -10.78
N TYR A 130 -30.08 -12.65 -10.60
CA TYR A 130 -30.66 -13.78 -9.86
C TYR A 130 -31.94 -14.26 -10.52
N HIS A 131 -32.28 -15.53 -10.29
CA HIS A 131 -33.55 -16.10 -10.72
C HIS A 131 -34.61 -15.86 -9.65
N GLU A 132 -35.73 -15.26 -10.05
CA GLU A 132 -36.87 -15.10 -9.16
C GLU A 132 -37.54 -16.47 -8.93
N PRO A 133 -37.61 -16.96 -7.68
CA PRO A 133 -38.02 -18.34 -7.39
C PRO A 133 -39.49 -18.63 -7.73
N ARG A 134 -40.31 -17.61 -7.91
CA ARG A 134 -41.75 -17.75 -8.23
C ARG A 134 -42.06 -17.74 -9.72
N THR A 135 -41.26 -17.05 -10.52
CA THR A 135 -41.56 -16.79 -11.94
C THR A 135 -40.51 -17.38 -12.87
N GLY A 136 -39.34 -17.78 -12.35
CA GLY A 136 -38.19 -18.24 -13.14
C GLY A 136 -37.48 -17.13 -13.92
N ALA A 137 -38.00 -15.89 -13.87
CA ALA A 137 -37.44 -14.76 -14.59
C ALA A 137 -36.07 -14.35 -14.02
N VAL A 138 -35.15 -13.96 -14.90
CA VAL A 138 -33.88 -13.35 -14.50
C VAL A 138 -34.14 -11.89 -14.14
N ARG A 139 -33.78 -11.51 -12.92
CA ARG A 139 -33.86 -10.13 -12.42
C ARG A 139 -32.50 -9.66 -11.95
N SER A 140 -32.31 -8.34 -11.87
CA SER A 140 -31.13 -7.71 -11.30
C SER A 140 -31.40 -7.21 -9.86
N ARG A 141 -30.37 -7.23 -9.02
CA ARG A 141 -30.37 -6.60 -7.69
C ARG A 141 -29.03 -5.89 -7.45
N GLN A 142 -28.98 -5.00 -6.47
CA GLN A 142 -27.70 -4.43 -6.04
C GLN A 142 -26.87 -5.50 -5.31
N PRO A 143 -25.58 -5.64 -5.64
CA PRO A 143 -24.69 -6.54 -4.91
C PRO A 143 -24.45 -6.01 -3.49
N LEU A 144 -24.48 -6.92 -2.52
CA LEU A 144 -24.04 -6.65 -1.15
C LEU A 144 -22.60 -7.15 -1.02
N HIS A 145 -21.69 -6.23 -0.73
CA HIS A 145 -20.28 -6.57 -0.55
C HIS A 145 -20.02 -6.84 0.93
N GLN A 146 -19.52 -8.05 1.23
CA GLN A 146 -19.07 -8.40 2.57
C GLN A 146 -17.60 -8.06 2.69
N LEU A 147 -17.27 -7.21 3.66
CA LEU A 147 -15.91 -6.84 3.98
C LEU A 147 -15.50 -7.45 5.32
N THR A 148 -14.22 -7.77 5.43
CA THR A 148 -13.56 -8.14 6.67
C THR A 148 -13.20 -6.91 7.50
N ASP A 149 -12.96 -7.09 8.80
CA ASP A 149 -12.58 -5.99 9.70
C ASP A 149 -11.35 -5.22 9.19
N ASP A 150 -10.34 -5.94 8.69
CA ASP A 150 -9.13 -5.35 8.12
C ASP A 150 -9.43 -4.49 6.87
N GLU A 151 -10.38 -4.93 6.03
CA GLU A 151 -10.81 -4.17 4.84
C GLU A 151 -11.61 -2.93 5.22
N LEU A 152 -12.43 -3.01 6.27
CA LEU A 152 -13.17 -1.86 6.81
C LEU A 152 -12.21 -0.82 7.36
N GLU A 153 -11.27 -1.24 8.21
CA GLU A 153 -10.23 -0.36 8.76
C GLU A 153 -9.40 0.28 7.65
N TYR A 154 -8.99 -0.52 6.65
CA TYR A 154 -8.24 -0.02 5.52
C TYR A 154 -8.99 1.06 4.71
N LEU A 155 -10.30 0.87 4.51
CA LEU A 155 -11.16 1.82 3.79
C LEU A 155 -11.65 2.98 4.64
N GLY A 156 -11.43 2.92 5.96
CA GLY A 156 -11.84 3.95 6.92
C GLY A 156 -13.34 3.97 7.17
N PHE A 157 -13.97 2.79 7.18
CA PHE A 157 -15.32 2.58 7.68
C PHE A 157 -15.37 2.52 9.21
#